data_AF-A0A518CRU7-F1
#
_entry.id   AF-A0A518CRU7-F1
#
_cell.length_a   1.000
_cell.length_b   1.000
_cell.length_c   1.000
_cell.angle_alpha   90.00
_cell.angle_beta   90.00
_cell.angle_gamma   90.00
#
_symmetry.space_group_name_H-M   'P 1'
#
loop_
_entity.id
_entity.type
_entity.pdbx_description
1 polymer ?
#
loop_
_entity_poly.entity_id
_entity_poly.type
_entity_poly.pdbx_seq_one_letter_code
_entity_poly.pdbx_strand_id
1 'polypeptide(L)'
;MPEQKLLGKYEYDPVFLNARKEAIVILFVWIFFFLWTVPYCYFNGYRDSVDPDNLELILGMPRWIVMGVGLPWLVADIVTILFATFYMKDDPLGEAEEGADLAEEIAEMHAADGKGGEA
;
A
#
# COMPACT_ATOMS: atom_id res chain seq x y z
N MET A 1 30.91 31.18 -14.49
CA MET A 1 29.90 30.13 -14.72
C MET A 1 29.90 29.19 -13.50
N PRO A 2 29.03 29.41 -12.50
CA PRO A 2 29.06 28.72 -11.20
C PRO A 2 28.11 27.51 -11.10
N GLU A 3 27.62 26.97 -12.22
CA GLU A 3 26.67 25.83 -12.19
C GLU A 3 27.30 24.51 -11.76
N GLN A 4 28.62 24.35 -11.86
CA GLN A 4 29.30 23.10 -11.49
C GLN A 4 29.37 22.83 -9.98
N LYS A 5 28.99 23.81 -9.13
CA LYS A 5 28.91 23.63 -7.66
C LYS A 5 27.52 23.24 -7.15
N LEU A 6 26.50 23.18 -8.01
CA LEU A 6 25.16 22.67 -7.68
C LEU A 6 25.03 21.15 -7.85
N LEU A 7 26.06 20.48 -8.38
CA LEU A 7 26.23 19.03 -8.31
C LEU A 7 26.81 18.58 -6.96
N GLY A 8 26.58 19.37 -5.91
CA GLY A 8 26.74 18.90 -4.53
C GLY A 8 25.72 17.80 -4.33
N LYS A 9 26.20 16.55 -4.34
CA LYS A 9 25.51 15.30 -4.01
C LYS A 9 24.10 15.54 -3.48
N TYR A 10 23.07 15.23 -4.27
CA TYR A 10 21.71 15.10 -3.76
C TYR A 10 21.75 14.12 -2.59
N GLU A 11 21.72 14.65 -1.37
CA GLU A 11 21.64 13.87 -0.15
C GLU A 11 20.17 13.51 0.00
N TYR A 12 19.86 12.23 -0.26
CA TYR A 12 18.50 11.74 -0.18
C TYR A 12 17.98 11.88 1.25
N ASP A 13 16.77 12.42 1.38
CA ASP A 13 16.05 12.48 2.64
C ASP A 13 15.96 11.07 3.28
N PRO A 14 16.32 10.88 4.56
CA PRO A 14 16.19 9.59 5.25
C PRO A 14 14.81 8.95 5.11
N VAL A 15 13.73 9.74 5.07
CA VAL A 15 12.36 9.24 4.87
C VAL A 15 12.24 8.55 3.51
N PHE A 16 12.74 9.18 2.44
CA PHE A 16 12.75 8.58 1.09
C PHE A 16 13.56 7.27 1.05
N LEU A 17 14.69 7.21 1.76
CA LEU A 17 15.52 6.01 1.81
C LEU A 17 14.82 4.86 2.55
N ASN A 18 14.10 5.14 3.64
CA ASN A 18 13.30 4.15 4.35
C ASN A 18 12.14 3.67 3.47
N ALA A 19 11.34 4.59 2.94
CA ALA A 19 10.20 4.26 2.07
C ALA A 19 10.62 3.43 0.84
N ARG A 20 11.75 3.75 0.20
CA ARG A 20 12.26 2.97 -0.94
C ARG A 20 12.59 1.53 -0.54
N LYS A 21 13.20 1.33 0.63
CA LYS A 21 13.54 -0.01 1.12
C LYS A 21 12.29 -0.82 1.41
N GLU A 22 11.30 -0.19 2.03
CA GLU A 22 10.02 -0.82 2.35
C GLU A 22 9.23 -1.18 1.09
N ALA A 23 9.18 -0.28 0.10
CA ALA A 23 8.52 -0.53 -1.19
C ALA A 23 9.14 -1.73 -1.94
N ILE A 24 10.47 -1.88 -1.89
CA ILE A 24 11.16 -3.02 -2.50
C ILE A 24 10.74 -4.33 -1.80
N VAL A 25 10.64 -4.34 -0.48
CA VAL A 25 10.19 -5.54 0.27
C VAL A 25 8.77 -5.92 -0.15
N ILE A 26 7.84 -4.95 -0.16
CA ILE A 26 6.45 -5.18 -0.58
C ILE A 26 6.40 -5.71 -2.02
N LEU A 27 7.17 -5.13 -2.94
CA LEU A 27 7.23 -5.58 -4.33
C LEU A 27 7.66 -7.05 -4.44
N PHE A 28 8.68 -7.48 -3.69
CA PHE A 28 9.10 -8.88 -3.70
C PHE A 28 8.05 -9.83 -3.12
N VAL A 29 7.36 -9.41 -2.06
CA VAL A 29 6.25 -10.17 -1.48
C VAL A 29 5.14 -10.36 -2.52
N TRP A 30 4.75 -9.30 -3.23
CA TRP A 30 3.76 -9.38 -4.30
C TRP A 30 4.20 -10.27 -5.46
N ILE A 31 5.46 -10.18 -5.89
CA ILE A 31 6.01 -11.06 -6.93
C ILE A 31 5.97 -12.52 -6.49
N PHE A 32 6.32 -12.82 -5.24
CA PHE A 32 6.27 -14.18 -4.70
C PHE A 32 4.85 -14.75 -4.75
N PHE A 33 3.85 -13.99 -4.29
CA PHE A 33 2.46 -14.44 -4.34
C PHE A 33 1.91 -14.51 -5.76
N PHE A 34 2.33 -13.62 -6.66
CA PHE A 34 1.99 -13.71 -8.08
C PHE A 34 2.53 -15.00 -8.71
N LEU A 35 3.79 -15.34 -8.42
CA LEU A 35 4.45 -16.57 -8.86
C LEU A 35 3.89 -17.82 -8.20
N TRP A 36 3.17 -17.71 -7.08
CA TRP A 36 2.36 -18.80 -6.55
C TRP A 36 1.05 -18.94 -7.31
N THR A 37 0.26 -17.86 -7.33
CA THR A 37 -1.12 -17.87 -7.83
C THR A 37 -1.21 -18.26 -9.29
N VAL A 38 -0.39 -17.65 -10.16
CA VAL A 38 -0.50 -17.86 -11.61
C VAL A 38 -0.17 -19.31 -12.01
N PRO A 39 1.00 -19.87 -11.60
CA PRO A 39 1.31 -21.27 -11.92
C PRO A 39 0.36 -22.25 -11.24
N TYR A 40 0.00 -22.02 -9.97
CA TYR A 40 -0.89 -22.93 -9.24
C TYR A 40 -2.25 -23.03 -9.93
N CYS A 41 -2.87 -21.90 -10.27
CA CYS A 41 -4.15 -21.87 -10.99
C CYS A 41 -4.03 -22.43 -12.40
N TYR A 42 -2.91 -22.19 -13.10
CA TYR A 42 -2.68 -22.76 -14.43
C TYR A 42 -2.64 -24.29 -14.41
N PHE A 43 -1.90 -24.89 -13.47
CA PHE A 43 -1.76 -26.34 -13.40
C PHE A 43 -2.98 -27.07 -12.83
N ASN A 44 -3.69 -26.45 -11.89
CA ASN A 44 -4.81 -27.08 -11.18
C ASN A 44 -6.20 -26.66 -11.72
N GLY A 45 -6.28 -25.62 -12.56
CA GLY A 45 -7.54 -25.09 -13.07
C GLY A 45 -7.78 -25.25 -14.58
N TYR A 46 -6.74 -25.50 -15.39
CA TYR A 46 -6.83 -25.41 -16.86
C TYR A 46 -6.22 -26.59 -17.65
N ARG A 47 -5.92 -27.73 -17.01
CA ARG A 47 -5.41 -28.95 -17.68
C ARG A 47 -6.38 -30.13 -17.48
N ASP A 48 -6.03 -31.30 -18.02
CA ASP A 48 -6.66 -32.61 -17.77
C ASP A 48 -6.72 -33.01 -16.28
N SER A 49 -6.21 -32.16 -15.38
CA SER A 49 -6.28 -32.26 -13.92
C SER A 49 -7.66 -31.96 -13.34
N VAL A 50 -8.56 -31.34 -14.12
CA VAL A 50 -9.92 -31.00 -13.68
C VAL A 50 -10.92 -31.91 -14.37
N ASP A 51 -11.45 -32.87 -13.62
CA ASP A 51 -12.64 -33.62 -14.00
C ASP A 51 -13.88 -32.74 -13.77
N PRO A 52 -14.62 -32.35 -14.83
CA PRO A 52 -15.81 -31.51 -14.70
C PRO A 52 -16.89 -32.13 -13.81
N ASP A 53 -16.93 -33.47 -13.75
CA ASP A 53 -17.96 -34.20 -13.01
C ASP A 53 -17.60 -34.38 -11.53
N ASN A 54 -16.31 -34.19 -11.17
CA ASN A 54 -15.79 -34.38 -9.81
C ASN A 54 -14.98 -33.16 -9.33
N LEU A 55 -15.55 -31.97 -9.45
CA LEU A 55 -14.93 -30.76 -8.94
C LEU A 55 -15.05 -30.69 -7.42
N GLU A 56 -13.93 -30.81 -6.70
CA GLU A 56 -13.92 -30.60 -5.25
C GLU A 56 -14.18 -29.13 -4.92
N LEU A 57 -15.27 -28.89 -4.20
CA LEU A 57 -15.70 -27.56 -3.78
C LEU A 57 -15.39 -27.33 -2.29
N ILE A 58 -14.85 -26.15 -1.98
CA ILE A 58 -14.76 -25.61 -0.64
C ILE A 58 -15.60 -24.34 -0.61
N LEU A 59 -16.63 -24.30 0.24
CA LEU A 59 -17.58 -23.17 0.33
C LEU A 59 -18.24 -22.81 -1.02
N GLY A 60 -18.47 -23.81 -1.87
CA GLY A 60 -19.06 -23.60 -3.21
C GLY A 60 -18.09 -23.08 -4.27
N MET A 61 -16.82 -22.85 -3.92
CA MET A 61 -15.76 -22.50 -4.87
C MET A 61 -14.85 -23.71 -5.13
N PRO A 62 -14.30 -23.86 -6.35
CA PRO A 62 -13.32 -24.90 -6.62
C PRO A 62 -12.14 -24.84 -5.65
N ARG A 63 -11.72 -25.99 -5.10
CA ARG A 63 -10.62 -26.10 -4.14
C ARG A 63 -9.34 -25.43 -4.65
N TRP A 64 -9.06 -25.53 -5.95
CA TRP A 64 -7.88 -24.93 -6.56
C TRP A 64 -7.92 -23.39 -6.52
N ILE A 65 -9.09 -22.74 -6.49
CA ILE A 65 -9.21 -21.29 -6.27
C ILE A 65 -8.88 -20.97 -4.81
N VAL A 66 -9.42 -21.74 -3.88
CA VAL A 66 -9.18 -21.51 -2.45
C VAL A 66 -7.70 -21.69 -2.11
N MET A 67 -7.03 -22.69 -2.68
CA MET A 67 -5.60 -22.93 -2.45
C MET A 67 -4.68 -22.06 -3.31
N GLY A 68 -5.11 -21.71 -4.52
CA GLY A 68 -4.34 -20.91 -5.48
C GLY A 68 -4.45 -19.41 -5.27
N VAL A 69 -5.56 -18.93 -4.69
CA VAL A 69 -5.84 -17.51 -4.48
C VAL A 69 -6.12 -17.22 -3.01
N GLY A 70 -7.01 -17.97 -2.36
CA GLY A 70 -7.41 -17.71 -0.98
C GLY A 70 -6.25 -17.84 0.01
N LEU A 71 -5.50 -18.94 -0.05
CA LEU A 71 -4.33 -19.19 0.79
C LEU A 71 -3.24 -18.11 0.63
N PRO A 72 -2.71 -17.82 -0.57
CA PRO A 72 -1.69 -16.79 -0.72
C PRO A 72 -2.19 -15.40 -0.33
N TRP A 73 -3.47 -15.08 -0.52
CA TRP A 73 -4.04 -13.81 -0.07
C TRP A 73 -4.02 -13.68 1.45
N LEU A 74 -4.47 -14.71 2.18
CA LEU A 74 -4.43 -14.74 3.64
C LEU A 74 -2.99 -14.67 4.17
N VAL A 75 -2.04 -15.37 3.53
CA VAL A 75 -0.63 -15.28 3.91
C VAL A 75 -0.08 -13.88 3.63
N ALA A 76 -0.46 -13.24 2.51
CA ALA A 76 -0.05 -11.88 2.18
C ALA A 76 -0.56 -10.87 3.22
N ASP A 77 -1.79 -11.00 3.69
CA ASP A 77 -2.36 -10.14 4.74
C ASP A 77 -1.57 -10.28 6.04
N ILE A 78 -1.29 -11.52 6.46
CA ILE A 78 -0.47 -11.78 7.66
C ILE A 78 0.92 -11.18 7.52
N VAL A 79 1.59 -11.40 6.38
CA VAL A 79 2.92 -10.84 6.12
C VAL A 79 2.86 -9.31 6.15
N THR A 80 1.84 -8.70 5.55
CA THR A 80 1.65 -7.24 5.54
C THR A 80 1.44 -6.69 6.96
N ILE A 81 0.61 -7.35 7.78
CA ILE A 81 0.39 -6.95 9.17
C ILE A 81 1.68 -7.04 9.98
N LEU A 82 2.44 -8.14 9.84
CA LEU A 82 3.71 -8.31 10.54
C LEU A 82 4.73 -7.27 10.07
N PHE A 83 4.77 -6.98 8.77
CA PHE A 83 5.65 -5.98 8.20
C PHE A 83 5.32 -4.58 8.73
N ALA A 84 4.04 -4.19 8.72
CA ALA A 84 3.57 -2.91 9.24
C ALA A 84 3.84 -2.75 10.75
N THR A 85 3.64 -3.81 11.54
CA THR A 85 3.74 -3.73 13.00
C THR A 85 5.18 -3.81 13.52
N PHE A 86 6.06 -4.56 12.84
CA PHE A 86 7.39 -4.86 13.37
C PHE A 86 8.56 -4.32 12.53
N TYR A 87 8.34 -4.00 11.26
CA TYR A 87 9.42 -3.62 10.34
C TYR A 87 9.36 -2.16 9.87
N MET A 88 8.15 -1.65 9.63
CA MET A 88 7.94 -0.25 9.26
C MET A 88 8.42 0.67 10.38
N LYS A 89 9.17 1.71 10.01
CA LYS A 89 9.60 2.73 10.97
C LYS A 89 8.65 3.90 10.95
N ASP A 90 8.29 4.38 12.13
CA ASP A 90 7.62 5.67 12.28
C ASP A 90 8.65 6.77 11.98
N ASP A 91 8.68 7.23 10.74
CA ASP A 91 9.42 8.43 10.38
C ASP A 91 8.65 9.66 10.87
N PRO A 92 9.32 10.66 11.48
CA PRO A 92 8.68 11.88 11.93
C PRO A 92 8.25 12.68 10.70
N LEU A 93 7.01 12.44 10.27
CA LEU A 93 6.23 13.42 9.52
C LEU A 93 6.16 14.61 10.48
N GLY A 94 6.88 15.69 10.17
CA GLY A 94 6.95 16.89 11.01
C GLY A 94 5.56 17.35 11.46
N GLU A 95 5.49 18.17 12.51
CA GLU A 95 4.22 18.53 13.15
C GLU A 95 3.12 18.75 12.12
N ALA A 96 2.09 17.89 12.15
CA ALA A 96 0.93 18.08 11.33
C ALA A 96 0.42 19.49 11.65
N GLU A 97 0.30 20.34 10.63
CA GLU A 97 -0.28 21.68 10.75
C GLU A 97 -1.81 21.55 10.95
N GLU A 98 -2.22 20.66 11.85
CA GLU A 98 -3.60 20.26 12.16
C GLU A 98 -4.43 21.42 12.75
N GLY A 99 -3.79 22.59 12.94
CA GLY A 99 -4.41 23.84 13.38
C GLY A 99 -4.39 24.97 12.36
N ALA A 100 -3.71 24.86 11.21
CA ALA A 100 -3.71 25.92 10.20
C ALA A 100 -5.02 25.97 9.42
N ASP A 101 -5.52 24.81 9.00
CA ASP A 101 -6.80 24.72 8.27
C ASP A 101 -7.97 25.24 9.14
N LEU A 102 -7.97 24.89 10.43
CA LEU A 102 -8.98 25.36 11.41
C LEU A 102 -8.84 26.85 11.73
N ALA A 103 -7.61 27.37 11.87
CA ALA A 103 -7.38 28.78 12.15
C ALA A 103 -7.73 29.66 10.94
N GLU A 104 -7.44 29.19 9.72
CA GLU A 104 -7.81 29.85 8.48
C GLU A 104 -9.33 29.83 8.27
N GLU A 105 -10.00 28.69 8.50
CA GLU A 105 -11.47 28.57 8.41
C GLU A 105 -12.20 29.46 9.44
N ILE A 106 -11.70 29.51 10.69
CA ILE A 106 -12.23 30.42 11.73
C ILE A 106 -12.01 31.88 11.35
N ALA A 107 -10.85 32.24 10.81
CA ALA A 107 -10.55 33.60 10.36
C ALA A 107 -11.45 34.03 9.19
N GLU A 108 -11.72 33.13 8.24
CA GLU A 108 -12.64 33.37 7.12
C GLU A 108 -14.09 33.54 7.58
N MET A 109 -14.58 32.73 8.53
CA MET A 109 -15.91 32.88 9.12
C MET A 109 -16.07 34.25 9.82
N HIS A 110 -15.08 34.68 10.61
CA HIS A 110 -15.12 36.00 11.26
C HIS A 110 -15.02 37.17 10.26
N ALA A 111 -14.29 37.00 9.15
CA ALA A 111 -14.22 37.99 8.09
C ALA A 111 -15.51 38.08 7.26
N ALA A 112 -16.28 36.99 7.15
CA ALA A 112 -17.59 36.96 6.51
C ALA A 112 -18.68 37.63 7.39
N ASP A 113 -18.65 37.39 8.71
CA ASP A 113 -19.61 37.98 9.66
C ASP A 113 -19.46 39.50 9.77
N GLY A 114 -18.22 40.00 9.68
CA GLY A 114 -17.94 41.45 9.69
C GLY A 114 -18.41 42.21 8.44
N LYS A 115 -18.74 41.54 7.34
CA LYS A 115 -19.21 42.16 6.08
C LYS A 115 -20.74 42.20 5.94
N GLY A 116 -21.48 41.60 6.88
CA GLY A 116 -22.95 41.60 6.89
C GLY A 116 -23.60 42.79 7.61
N GLY A 117 -22.81 43.68 8.22
CA GLY A 117 -23.30 44.76 9.09
C GLY A 117 -23.38 46.16 8.47
N GLU A 118 -23.03 46.34 7.19
CA GLU A 118 -23.11 47.63 6.50
C GLU A 118 -24.08 47.54 5.32
N ALA A 119 -25.39 47.68 5.61
CA ALA A 119 -26.43 48.03 4.64
C ALA A 119 -27.53 48.86 5.32
#